data_AF-A0A413VK40-F1
#
_entry.id   AF-A0A413VK40-F1
#
_cell.length_a   1.000
_cell.length_b   1.000
_cell.length_c   1.000
_cell.angle_alpha   90.00
_cell.angle_beta   90.00
_cell.angle_gamma   90.00
#
_symmetry.space_group_name_H-M   'P 1'
#
loop_
_entity.id
_entity.type
_entity.pdbx_description
1 polymer ?
#
loop_
_entity_poly.entity_id
_entity_poly.type
_entity_poly.pdbx_seq_one_letter_code
_entity_poly.pdbx_strand_id
1 'polypeptide(L)'
;MKKIILLSVATTFILSSCGIYSKYKPATEVPEGLYGATDTLVSATDTANLGNLSWREVFTDPHLQMLIDSALVRNTDLQTAHLRVKEAEATLLSARLSYLPSFSLSPQGTVSSFDGAKATQTYTLPVSASWEI
;
A
#
# COMPACT_ATOMS: atom_id res chain seq x y z
N MET A 1 44.87 0.81 -18.11
CA MET A 1 44.20 0.28 -16.89
C MET A 1 43.63 1.39 -16.01
N LYS A 2 44.43 2.33 -15.47
CA LYS A 2 43.92 3.49 -14.69
C LYS A 2 42.80 4.31 -15.37
N LYS A 3 42.91 4.59 -16.67
CA LYS A 3 41.87 5.32 -17.44
C LYS A 3 40.55 4.53 -17.58
N ILE A 4 40.61 3.20 -17.65
CA ILE A 4 39.41 2.34 -17.77
C ILE A 4 38.70 2.24 -16.42
N ILE A 5 39.46 2.15 -15.32
CA ILE A 5 38.93 2.17 -13.95
C ILE A 5 38.26 3.52 -13.66
N LEU A 6 38.88 4.64 -14.03
CA LEU A 6 38.28 5.98 -13.89
C LEU A 6 36.98 6.14 -14.69
N LEU A 7 36.91 5.57 -15.90
CA LEU A 7 35.72 5.63 -16.73
C LEU A 7 34.57 4.78 -16.15
N SER A 8 34.88 3.61 -15.57
CA SER A 8 33.88 2.75 -14.92
C SER A 8 33.27 3.40 -13.67
N VAL A 9 34.10 4.06 -12.84
CA VAL A 9 33.64 4.75 -11.62
C VAL A 9 32.76 5.96 -11.97
N ALA A 10 33.10 6.70 -13.03
CA ALA A 10 32.29 7.82 -13.49
C ALA A 10 30.89 7.36 -13.95
N THR A 11 30.79 6.25 -14.69
CA THR A 11 29.51 5.70 -15.14
C THR A 11 28.59 5.29 -13.99
N THR A 12 29.13 4.67 -12.93
CA THR A 12 28.32 4.27 -11.76
C THR A 12 27.74 5.47 -11.01
N PHE A 13 28.48 6.60 -10.98
CA PHE A 13 28.00 7.83 -10.36
C PHE A 13 26.84 8.49 -11.11
N ILE A 14 26.82 8.38 -12.45
CA ILE A 14 25.80 9.01 -13.29
C ILE A 14 24.46 8.26 -13.22
N LEU A 15 24.47 6.96 -12.88
CA LEU A 15 23.25 6.17 -12.70
C LEU A 15 22.54 6.39 -11.35
N SER A 16 23.12 7.17 -10.43
CA SER A 16 22.53 7.48 -9.13
C SER A 16 21.49 8.61 -9.26
N SER A 17 20.37 8.34 -9.92
CA SER A 17 19.24 9.30 -10.00
C SER A 17 18.43 9.28 -8.70
N CYS A 18 18.90 10.04 -7.71
CA CYS A 18 18.25 10.19 -6.42
C CYS A 18 17.15 11.27 -6.52
N GLY A 19 16.01 10.99 -7.17
CA GLY A 19 14.96 12.01 -7.30
C GLY A 19 13.74 11.69 -8.15
N ILE A 20 13.20 10.46 -8.07
CA ILE A 20 12.07 10.06 -8.93
C ILE A 20 10.68 10.52 -8.44
N TYR A 21 10.55 10.97 -7.18
CA TYR A 21 9.24 11.24 -6.56
C TYR A 21 8.85 12.73 -6.65
N SER A 22 7.77 13.01 -7.39
CA SER A 22 7.10 14.31 -7.35
C SER A 22 6.24 14.43 -6.09
N LYS A 23 6.21 15.62 -5.46
CA LYS A 23 5.29 15.89 -4.35
C LYS A 23 3.86 15.83 -4.84
N TYR A 24 3.02 15.02 -4.20
CA TYR A 24 1.59 15.00 -4.46
C TYR A 24 1.00 16.40 -4.27
N LYS A 25 0.29 16.90 -5.29
CA LYS A 25 -0.49 18.15 -5.22
C LYS A 25 -1.97 17.76 -5.23
N PRO A 26 -2.73 18.03 -4.16
CA PRO A 26 -4.16 17.75 -4.16
C PRO A 26 -4.86 18.62 -5.19
N ALA A 27 -5.93 18.10 -5.78
CA ALA A 27 -6.83 18.92 -6.58
C ALA A 27 -7.58 19.86 -5.62
N THR A 28 -7.33 21.16 -5.74
CA THR A 28 -7.96 22.19 -4.90
C THR A 28 -9.09 22.93 -5.61
N GLU A 29 -9.28 22.67 -6.91
CA GLU A 29 -10.31 23.33 -7.72
C GLU A 29 -11.58 22.49 -7.70
N VAL A 30 -12.62 23.01 -7.04
CA VAL A 30 -13.97 22.44 -7.05
C VAL A 30 -14.85 23.37 -7.89
N PRO A 31 -15.65 22.85 -8.84
CA PRO A 31 -16.59 23.67 -9.60
C PRO A 31 -17.53 24.44 -8.67
N GLU A 32 -17.73 25.73 -8.92
CA GLU A 32 -18.72 26.52 -8.20
C GLU A 32 -20.15 26.14 -8.64
N GLY A 33 -21.14 26.39 -7.77
CA GLY A 33 -22.55 26.21 -8.10
C GLY A 33 -23.06 24.77 -8.17
N LEU A 34 -22.32 23.79 -7.64
CA LEU A 34 -22.70 22.35 -7.64
C LEU A 34 -24.04 22.04 -6.95
N TYR A 35 -24.52 22.91 -6.06
CA TYR A 35 -25.71 22.66 -5.22
C TYR A 35 -26.92 23.56 -5.52
N GLY A 36 -27.02 24.09 -6.74
CA GLY A 36 -28.11 25.00 -7.13
C GLY A 36 -27.97 26.37 -6.44
N ALA A 37 -28.34 27.43 -7.14
CA ALA A 37 -28.25 28.80 -6.63
C ALA A 37 -29.29 29.06 -5.53
N THR A 38 -29.07 28.54 -4.32
CA THR A 38 -29.68 29.07 -3.10
C THR A 38 -28.60 29.88 -2.39
N ASP A 39 -28.54 31.15 -2.76
CA ASP A 39 -27.59 32.19 -2.36
C ASP A 39 -27.60 32.50 -0.83
N THR A 40 -28.23 31.64 -0.04
CA THR A 40 -28.46 31.79 1.41
C THR A 40 -27.79 30.71 2.25
N LEU A 41 -27.29 29.61 1.66
CA LEU A 41 -26.70 28.49 2.40
C LEU A 41 -25.18 28.36 2.21
N VAL A 42 -24.58 29.14 1.32
CA VAL A 42 -23.13 29.12 1.03
C VAL A 42 -22.43 30.34 1.65
N SER A 43 -22.72 30.62 2.91
CA SER A 43 -21.75 31.38 3.71
C SER A 43 -20.63 30.42 4.07
N ALA A 44 -19.54 30.44 3.30
CA ALA A 44 -18.30 29.69 3.55
C ALA A 44 -17.61 30.02 4.90
N THR A 45 -18.27 30.81 5.76
CA THR A 45 -17.85 31.21 7.11
C THR A 45 -18.64 30.46 8.20
N ASP A 46 -19.74 29.78 7.87
CA ASP A 46 -20.51 29.02 8.85
C ASP A 46 -19.91 27.61 9.02
N THR A 47 -19.65 27.23 10.28
CA THR A 47 -19.13 25.90 10.63
C THR A 47 -20.25 24.84 10.63
N ALA A 48 -21.51 25.28 10.60
CA ALA A 48 -22.69 24.44 10.52
C ALA A 48 -22.90 23.89 9.09
N ASN A 49 -22.14 22.84 8.74
CA ASN A 49 -22.35 22.05 7.54
C ASN A 49 -23.01 20.71 7.89
N LEU A 50 -23.89 20.20 7.02
CA LEU A 50 -24.48 18.86 7.10
C LEU A 50 -23.43 17.76 7.34
N GLY A 51 -22.22 17.90 6.78
CA GLY A 51 -21.13 16.94 6.99
C GLY A 51 -20.59 16.86 8.42
N ASN A 52 -20.85 17.89 9.25
CA ASN A 52 -20.44 17.93 10.66
C ASN A 52 -21.55 17.45 11.61
N LEU A 53 -22.77 17.24 11.11
CA LEU A 53 -23.90 16.78 11.92
C LEU A 53 -23.87 15.26 12.06
N SER A 54 -24.28 14.76 13.23
CA SER A 54 -24.49 13.33 13.40
C SER A 54 -25.70 12.89 12.59
N TRP A 55 -25.62 11.74 11.91
CA TRP A 55 -26.76 11.21 11.16
C TRP A 55 -28.00 10.99 12.05
N ARG A 56 -27.80 10.79 13.35
CA ARG A 56 -28.88 10.64 14.34
C ARG A 56 -29.65 11.95 14.57
N GLU A 57 -29.01 13.10 14.39
CA GLU A 57 -29.65 14.41 14.50
C GLU A 57 -30.44 14.73 13.22
N VAL A 58 -30.03 14.16 12.08
CA VAL A 58 -30.71 14.31 10.79
C VAL A 58 -31.95 13.41 10.70
N PHE A 59 -31.85 12.15 11.13
CA PHE A 59 -32.95 11.19 11.10
C PHE A 59 -33.58 11.06 12.48
N THR A 60 -34.71 11.75 12.73
CA THR A 60 -35.37 11.81 14.05
C THR A 60 -36.30 10.65 14.36
N ASP A 61 -36.64 9.80 13.38
CA ASP A 61 -37.53 8.65 13.57
C ASP A 61 -36.80 7.52 14.36
N PRO A 62 -37.31 7.13 15.55
CA PRO A 62 -36.66 6.11 16.37
C PRO A 62 -36.65 4.72 15.71
N HIS A 63 -37.65 4.37 14.91
CA HIS A 63 -37.66 3.09 14.20
C HIS A 63 -36.60 3.06 13.11
N LEU A 64 -36.45 4.16 12.37
CA LEU A 64 -35.41 4.29 11.35
C LEU A 64 -34.00 4.24 11.97
N GLN A 65 -33.79 4.91 13.09
CA GLN A 65 -32.51 4.86 13.81
C GLN A 65 -32.15 3.42 14.25
N MET A 66 -33.11 2.65 14.78
CA MET A 66 -32.87 1.24 15.14
C MET A 66 -32.49 0.38 13.94
N LEU A 67 -33.12 0.60 12.78
CA LEU A 67 -32.81 -0.13 11.56
C LEU A 67 -31.39 0.19 11.06
N ILE A 68 -31.00 1.47 11.09
CA ILE A 68 -29.66 1.91 10.72
C ILE A 68 -28.62 1.29 11.67
N ASP A 69 -28.85 1.31 12.98
CA ASP A 69 -27.92 0.72 13.95
C ASP A 69 -27.75 -0.79 13.75
N SER A 70 -28.86 -1.49 13.52
CA SER A 70 -28.83 -2.91 13.15
C SER A 70 -28.03 -3.16 11.87
N ALA A 71 -28.20 -2.31 10.86
CA ALA A 71 -27.50 -2.41 9.59
C ALA A 71 -26.00 -2.14 9.77
N LEU A 72 -25.60 -1.09 10.48
CA LEU A 72 -24.18 -0.76 10.72
C LEU A 72 -23.42 -1.90 11.40
N VAL A 73 -24.08 -2.67 12.27
CA VAL A 73 -23.47 -3.82 12.96
C VAL A 73 -23.42 -5.07 12.08
N ARG A 74 -24.47 -5.33 11.29
CA ARG A 74 -24.67 -6.63 10.60
C ARG A 74 -24.47 -6.59 9.09
N ASN A 75 -24.23 -5.43 8.50
CA ASN A 75 -24.09 -5.27 7.06
C ASN A 75 -22.78 -5.94 6.57
N THR A 76 -22.95 -6.92 5.68
CA THR A 76 -21.86 -7.72 5.10
C THR A 76 -20.99 -6.92 4.14
N ASP A 77 -21.54 -5.89 3.49
CA ASP A 77 -20.80 -5.04 2.56
C ASP A 77 -19.82 -4.14 3.33
N LEU A 78 -20.22 -3.60 4.48
CA LEU A 78 -19.33 -2.87 5.39
C LEU A 78 -18.22 -3.77 5.94
N GLN A 79 -18.55 -5.00 6.32
CA GLN A 79 -17.53 -5.97 6.75
C GLN A 79 -16.57 -6.30 5.61
N THR A 80 -17.08 -6.46 4.39
CA THR A 80 -16.26 -6.68 3.20
C THR A 80 -15.36 -5.48 2.94
N ALA A 81 -15.88 -4.25 2.98
CA ALA A 81 -15.11 -3.03 2.81
C ALA A 81 -13.99 -2.91 3.86
N HIS A 82 -14.26 -3.24 5.12
CA HIS A 82 -13.26 -3.29 6.18
C HIS A 82 -12.14 -4.29 5.90
N LEU A 83 -12.48 -5.48 5.41
CA LEU A 83 -11.47 -6.47 5.02
C LEU A 83 -10.63 -6.01 3.82
N ARG A 84 -11.22 -5.27 2.87
CA ARG A 84 -10.47 -4.66 1.76
C ARG A 84 -9.46 -3.62 2.25
N VAL A 85 -9.80 -2.82 3.26
CA VAL A 85 -8.85 -1.90 3.88
C VAL A 85 -7.70 -2.67 4.51
N LYS A 86 -7.98 -3.75 5.25
CA LYS A 86 -6.93 -4.61 5.83
C LYS A 86 -6.04 -5.28 4.78
N GLU A 87 -6.61 -5.72 3.66
CA GLU A 87 -5.88 -6.27 2.52
C GLU A 87 -4.90 -5.22 1.94
N ALA A 88 -5.36 -3.99 1.78
CA ALA A 88 -4.53 -2.88 1.32
C ALA A 88 -3.41 -2.54 2.32
N GLU A 89 -3.71 -2.54 3.63
CA GLU A 89 -2.71 -2.34 4.68
C GLU A 89 -1.63 -3.42 4.68
N ALA A 90 -2.01 -4.69 4.52
CA ALA A 90 -1.06 -5.80 4.42
C ALA A 90 -0.18 -5.69 3.17
N THR A 91 -0.75 -5.28 2.04
CA THR A 91 -0.02 -5.03 0.79
C THR A 91 0.98 -3.89 0.96
N LEU A 92 0.55 -2.79 1.60
CA LEU A 92 1.42 -1.67 1.94
C LEU A 92 2.57 -2.11 2.86
N LEU A 93 2.28 -2.92 3.87
CA LEU A 93 3.28 -3.47 4.78
C LEU A 93 4.30 -4.33 4.01
N SER A 94 3.85 -5.21 3.11
CA SER A 94 4.74 -6.01 2.28
C SER A 94 5.68 -5.14 1.43
N ALA A 95 5.14 -4.08 0.81
CA ALA A 95 5.96 -3.13 0.04
C ALA A 95 6.94 -2.36 0.93
N ARG A 96 6.55 -2.03 2.16
CA ARG A 96 7.45 -1.39 3.15
C ARG A 96 8.58 -2.32 3.58
N LEU A 97 8.30 -3.61 3.75
CA LEU A 97 9.32 -4.60 4.10
C LEU A 97 10.35 -4.79 2.99
N SER A 98 10.02 -4.51 1.73
CA SER A 98 10.98 -4.55 0.62
C SER A 98 12.13 -3.54 0.76
N TYR A 99 12.00 -2.51 1.60
CA TYR A 99 13.10 -1.60 1.92
C TYR A 99 14.10 -2.17 2.93
N LEU A 100 13.77 -3.29 3.57
CA LEU A 100 14.65 -3.98 4.53
C LEU A 100 15.41 -5.13 3.84
N PRO A 101 16.58 -5.54 4.35
CA PRO A 101 17.26 -6.74 3.88
C PRO A 101 16.38 -7.98 4.00
N SER A 102 16.34 -8.80 2.95
CA SER A 102 15.72 -10.13 2.98
C SER A 102 16.75 -11.21 3.28
N PHE A 103 16.34 -12.23 4.01
CA PHE A 103 17.15 -13.39 4.34
C PHE A 103 16.47 -14.65 3.82
N SER A 104 17.23 -15.53 3.19
CA SER A 104 16.73 -16.81 2.69
C SER A 104 17.66 -17.95 3.11
N LEU A 105 17.05 -19.03 3.57
CA LEU A 105 17.70 -20.31 3.85
C LEU A 105 17.12 -21.33 2.88
N SER A 106 17.96 -21.93 2.02
CA SER A 106 17.51 -22.85 0.96
C SER A 106 18.28 -24.18 0.96
N PRO A 107 18.10 -25.03 1.99
CA PRO A 107 18.73 -26.35 2.06
C PRO A 107 18.40 -27.17 0.81
N GLN A 108 19.42 -27.80 0.22
CA GLN A 108 19.22 -28.72 -0.90
C GLN A 108 20.02 -30.00 -0.73
N GLY A 109 19.48 -31.07 -1.30
CA GLY A 109 20.12 -32.38 -1.41
C GLY A 109 19.92 -32.89 -2.82
N THR A 110 21.02 -33.19 -3.52
CA THR A 110 21.00 -33.74 -4.87
C THR A 110 21.57 -35.15 -4.81
N VAL A 111 20.85 -36.11 -5.39
CA VAL A 111 21.33 -37.48 -5.60
C VAL A 111 21.44 -37.71 -7.10
N SER A 112 22.62 -38.06 -7.58
CA SER A 112 22.85 -38.33 -9.00
C SER A 112 23.55 -39.67 -9.18
N SER A 113 23.16 -40.39 -10.24
CA SER A 113 23.72 -41.69 -10.61
C SER A 113 23.88 -41.71 -12.12
N PHE A 114 25.03 -42.17 -12.62
CA PHE A 114 25.32 -42.25 -14.04
C PHE A 114 25.76 -43.67 -14.41
N ASP A 115 25.21 -44.21 -15.50
CA ASP A 115 25.59 -45.52 -16.09
C ASP A 115 25.68 -46.69 -15.08
N GLY A 116 24.66 -46.82 -14.21
CA GLY A 116 24.59 -47.89 -13.21
C GLY A 116 25.62 -47.79 -12.07
N ALA A 117 26.43 -46.72 -12.02
CA ALA A 117 27.37 -46.48 -10.93
C ALA A 117 26.66 -46.18 -9.60
N LYS A 118 27.38 -46.30 -8.48
CA LYS A 118 26.85 -45.94 -7.15
C LYS A 118 26.44 -44.47 -7.15
N ALA A 119 25.26 -44.19 -6.59
CA ALA A 119 24.74 -42.83 -6.52
C ALA A 119 25.62 -41.92 -5.65
N THR A 120 25.92 -40.73 -6.17
CA THR A 120 26.58 -39.64 -5.45
C THR A 120 25.53 -38.77 -4.79
N GLN A 121 25.72 -38.44 -3.52
CA GLN A 121 24.82 -37.60 -2.74
C GLN A 121 25.55 -36.31 -2.35
N THR A 122 24.94 -35.17 -2.64
CA THR A 122 25.48 -33.85 -2.32
C THR A 122 24.45 -33.06 -1.53
N TYR A 123 24.80 -32.64 -0.32
CA TYR A 123 23.95 -31.82 0.54
C TYR A 123 24.57 -30.43 0.70
N THR A 124 23.76 -29.38 0.60
CA THR A 124 24.22 -28.01 0.85
C THR A 124 23.19 -27.23 1.66
N LEU A 125 23.66 -26.27 2.46
CA LEU A 125 22.87 -25.45 3.37
C LEU A 125 23.14 -23.97 3.12
N PRO A 126 22.76 -23.43 1.94
CA PRO A 126 23.00 -22.03 1.63
C PRO A 126 22.11 -21.11 2.48
N VAL A 127 22.75 -20.07 3.03
CA VAL A 127 22.11 -18.91 3.65
C VAL A 127 22.53 -17.69 2.84
N SER A 128 21.57 -16.91 2.35
CA SER A 128 21.84 -15.68 1.61
C SER A 128 21.05 -14.51 2.19
N ALA A 129 21.64 -13.33 2.10
CA ALA A 129 21.00 -12.06 2.39
C ALA A 129 21.07 -11.18 1.15
N SER A 130 19.99 -10.49 0.81
CA SER A 130 19.92 -9.55 -0.31
C SER A 130 19.25 -8.25 0.11
N TRP A 131 19.77 -7.12 -0.35
CA TRP A 131 19.24 -5.79 -0.01
C TRP A 131 19.51 -4.82 -1.16
N GLU A 132 18.46 -4.10 -1.57
CA GLU A 132 18.54 -3.02 -2.55
C GLU A 132 18.56 -1.68 -1.79
N ILE A 133 19.53 -0.81 -2.11
CA ILE A 133 19.76 0.49 -1.44
C ILE A 133 19.40 1.63 -2.39
#